data_AF-A0A957LQD3-F1
#
_entry.id   AF-A0A957LQD3-F1
#
_cell.length_a   1.000
_cell.length_b   1.000
_cell.length_c   1.000
_cell.angle_alpha   90.00
_cell.angle_beta   90.00
_cell.angle_gamma   90.00
#
_symmetry.space_group_name_H-M   'P 1'
#
loop_
_entity.id
_entity.type
_entity.pdbx_description
1 polymer ?
#
loop_
_entity_poly.entity_id
_entity_poly.type
_entity_poly.pdbx_seq_one_letter_code
_entity_poly.pdbx_strand_id
1 'polypeptide(L)'
;ALSLLASLGLGFGVAGVVLALSNGSGSPGAYASLMVQTFLLSLTMLSVGFLISALTKRAGVAVGIGLFLWLAFVFLGDLGLMGTAITMRLPVDQLLGLSLLNPLQVFKMASILDINATLDLLGPAGIYAMQEYGDRLRPAFLALTLAWIALPALAAYVRFHLRGDL
;
A
#
# COMPACT_ATOMS: atom_id res chain seq x y z
N ALA A 1 13.65 7.63 6.39
CA ALA A 1 13.56 7.46 4.91
C ALA A 1 14.82 6.80 4.34
N LEU A 2 16.01 7.35 4.57
CA LEU A 2 17.27 6.78 4.06
C LEU A 2 17.54 5.33 4.51
N SER A 3 17.27 5.00 5.78
CA SER A 3 17.39 3.63 6.29
C SER A 3 16.43 2.64 5.63
N LEU A 4 15.18 3.07 5.36
CA LEU A 4 14.20 2.27 4.64
C LEU A 4 14.62 2.04 3.19
N LEU A 5 15.13 3.09 2.52
CA LEU A 5 15.61 2.98 1.15
C LEU A 5 16.83 2.06 1.07
N ALA A 6 17.76 2.15 2.01
CA ALA A 6 18.90 1.25 2.10
C ALA A 6 18.48 -0.20 2.38
N SER A 7 17.56 -0.44 3.32
CA SER A 7 17.06 -1.78 3.65
C SER A 7 16.31 -2.42 2.47
N LEU A 8 15.43 -1.66 1.81
CA LEU A 8 14.71 -2.11 0.63
C LEU A 8 15.67 -2.29 -0.56
N GLY A 9 16.62 -1.39 -0.75
CA GLY A 9 17.65 -1.49 -1.77
C GLY A 9 18.53 -2.72 -1.59
N LEU A 10 18.86 -3.10 -0.35
CA LEU A 10 19.56 -4.34 -0.07
C LEU A 10 18.68 -5.58 -0.32
N GLY A 11 17.43 -5.57 0.16
CA GLY A 11 16.50 -6.70 -0.02
C GLY A 11 16.17 -6.97 -1.48
N PHE A 12 15.74 -5.92 -2.21
CA PHE A 12 15.49 -6.00 -3.65
C PHE A 12 16.80 -6.16 -4.44
N GLY A 13 17.92 -5.58 -3.99
CA GLY A 13 19.21 -5.77 -4.65
C GLY A 13 19.62 -7.25 -4.68
N VAL A 14 19.55 -7.92 -3.52
CA VAL A 14 19.84 -9.36 -3.42
C VAL A 14 18.87 -10.19 -4.25
N ALA A 15 17.56 -9.92 -4.15
CA ALA A 15 16.55 -10.63 -4.93
C ALA A 15 16.73 -10.43 -6.45
N GLY A 16 17.09 -9.22 -6.89
CA GLY A 16 17.38 -8.90 -8.28
C GLY A 16 18.61 -9.64 -8.82
N VAL A 17 19.67 -9.76 -8.02
CA VAL A 17 20.85 -10.58 -8.38
C VAL A 17 20.47 -12.04 -8.54
N VAL A 18 19.68 -12.60 -7.61
CA VAL A 18 19.22 -13.99 -7.69
C VAL A 18 18.35 -14.22 -8.94
N LEU A 19 17.47 -13.28 -9.28
CA LEU A 19 16.65 -13.33 -10.49
C LEU A 19 17.47 -13.26 -11.78
N ALA A 20 18.53 -12.45 -11.80
CA ALA A 20 19.44 -12.38 -12.94
C ALA A 20 20.21 -13.68 -13.12
N LEU A 21 20.62 -14.33 -12.02
CA LEU A 21 21.31 -15.62 -12.05
C LEU A 21 20.40 -16.79 -12.43
N SER A 22 19.09 -16.69 -12.15
CA SER A 22 18.12 -17.74 -12.48
C SER A 22 17.60 -17.69 -13.93
N ASN A 23 18.17 -16.84 -14.79
CA ASN A 23 17.69 -16.57 -16.16
C ASN A 23 16.19 -16.21 -16.17
N GLY A 24 15.70 -15.53 -15.13
CA GLY A 24 14.30 -15.15 -15.04
C GLY A 24 13.90 -14.22 -16.18
N SER A 25 12.84 -14.58 -16.92
CA SER A 25 12.26 -13.79 -18.02
C SER A 25 11.45 -12.56 -17.54
N GLY A 26 11.80 -12.00 -16.39
CA GLY A 26 11.10 -10.86 -15.80
C GLY A 26 11.49 -9.55 -16.47
N SER A 27 10.51 -8.66 -16.66
CA SER A 27 10.82 -7.31 -17.16
C SER A 27 11.53 -6.49 -16.07
N PRO A 28 12.72 -5.90 -16.34
CA PRO A 28 13.44 -5.09 -15.35
C PRO A 28 12.64 -3.86 -14.90
N GLY A 29 11.80 -3.31 -15.78
CA GLY A 29 10.94 -2.17 -15.48
C GLY A 29 9.84 -2.48 -14.45
N ALA A 30 9.21 -3.66 -14.52
CA ALA A 30 8.23 -4.09 -13.51
C ALA A 30 8.88 -4.27 -12.14
N TYR A 31 10.11 -4.81 -12.12
CA TYR A 31 10.87 -4.99 -10.89
C TYR A 31 11.20 -3.66 -10.21
N ALA A 32 11.65 -2.67 -10.98
CA ALA A 32 11.91 -1.33 -10.47
C ALA A 32 10.63 -0.64 -9.96
N SER A 33 9.51 -0.80 -10.68
CA SER A 33 8.22 -0.21 -10.28
C SER A 33 7.69 -0.83 -8.98
N LEU A 34 7.83 -2.15 -8.83
CA LEU A 34 7.51 -2.87 -7.59
C LEU A 34 8.34 -2.37 -6.40
N MET A 35 9.64 -2.15 -6.60
CA MET A 35 10.53 -1.60 -5.58
C MET A 35 10.07 -0.19 -5.15
N VAL A 36 9.70 0.68 -6.10
CA VAL A 36 9.18 2.02 -5.82
C VAL A 36 7.86 1.95 -5.06
N GLN A 37 6.92 1.12 -5.49
CA GLN A 37 5.64 0.93 -4.81
C GLN A 37 5.82 0.41 -3.37
N THR A 38 6.78 -0.51 -3.16
CA THR A 38 7.09 -1.04 -1.84
C THR A 38 7.67 0.04 -0.93
N PHE A 39 8.54 0.89 -1.48
CA PHE A 39 9.08 2.05 -0.75
C PHE A 39 7.98 3.04 -0.36
N LEU A 40 7.05 3.36 -1.26
CA LEU A 40 5.92 4.23 -0.98
C LEU A 40 5.01 3.65 0.12
N LEU A 41 4.65 2.37 0.03
CA LEU A 41 3.86 1.71 1.06
C LEU A 41 4.56 1.73 2.43
N SER A 42 5.87 1.51 2.45
CA SER A 42 6.69 1.58 3.66
C SER A 42 6.62 2.98 4.30
N LEU A 43 6.63 4.03 3.48
CA LEU A 43 6.46 5.41 3.92
C LEU A 43 5.06 5.68 4.48
N THR A 44 4.03 5.09 3.88
CA THR A 44 2.64 5.18 4.37
C THR A 44 2.52 4.57 5.77
N MET A 45 3.00 3.35 5.95
CA MET A 45 2.97 2.66 7.24
C MET A 45 3.82 3.39 8.30
N LEU A 46 4.96 3.95 7.89
CA LEU A 46 5.78 4.78 8.77
C LEU A 46 5.03 6.03 9.26
N SER A 47 4.34 6.72 8.35
CA SER A 47 3.57 7.93 8.67
C SER A 47 2.43 7.64 9.65
N VAL A 48 1.74 6.51 9.45
CA VAL A 48 0.72 6.01 10.38
C VAL A 48 1.34 5.66 11.74
N GLY A 49 2.49 4.99 11.76
CA GLY A 49 3.23 4.69 12.98
C GLY A 49 3.64 5.95 13.77
N PHE A 50 4.06 7.01 13.08
CA PHE A 50 4.33 8.30 13.70
C PHE A 50 3.07 8.95 14.29
N LEU A 51 1.94 8.91 13.58
CA LEU A 51 0.67 9.40 14.11
C LEU A 51 0.27 8.66 15.39
N ILE A 52 0.36 7.33 15.40
CA ILE A 52 0.09 6.52 16.59
C ILE A 52 1.04 6.91 17.72
N SER A 53 2.33 7.08 17.41
CA SER A 53 3.34 7.46 18.41
C SER A 53 3.05 8.85 19.01
N ALA A 54 2.61 9.83 18.20
CA ALA A 54 2.23 11.16 18.67
C ALA A 54 1.00 11.12 19.62
N LEU A 55 0.09 10.18 19.39
CA LEU A 55 -1.13 10.02 20.19
C LEU A 55 -0.89 9.23 21.49
N THR A 56 0.13 8.39 21.53
CA THR A 56 0.34 7.44 22.64
C THR A 56 1.42 7.93 23.61
N LYS A 57 1.24 7.69 24.92
CA LYS A 57 2.23 8.10 25.95
C LYS A 57 3.31 7.04 26.24
N ARG A 58 3.09 5.79 25.83
CA ARG A 58 3.99 4.65 26.12
C ARG A 58 4.34 3.92 24.82
N ALA A 59 5.63 3.70 24.58
CA ALA A 59 6.12 3.03 23.38
C ALA A 59 5.52 1.64 23.17
N GLY A 60 5.39 0.83 24.24
CA GLY A 60 4.79 -0.50 24.15
C GLY A 60 3.33 -0.49 23.66
N VAL A 61 2.55 0.52 24.07
CA VAL A 61 1.15 0.68 23.62
C VAL A 61 1.10 1.12 22.16
N ALA A 62 2.01 1.99 21.73
CA ALA A 62 2.09 2.43 20.34
C ALA A 62 2.40 1.27 19.38
N VAL A 63 3.34 0.39 19.77
CA VAL A 63 3.65 -0.82 19.00
C VAL A 63 2.43 -1.74 18.91
N GLY A 64 1.73 -1.97 20.02
CA GLY A 64 0.51 -2.80 20.04
C GLY A 64 -0.59 -2.24 19.13
N ILE A 65 -0.86 -0.94 19.20
CA ILE A 65 -1.84 -0.26 18.33
C ILE A 65 -1.41 -0.36 16.86
N GLY A 66 -0.12 -0.15 16.56
CA GLY A 66 0.41 -0.27 15.21
C GLY A 66 0.21 -1.67 14.62
N LEU A 67 0.53 -2.71 15.39
CA LEU A 67 0.31 -4.11 14.97
C LEU A 67 -1.17 -4.43 14.78
N PHE A 68 -2.04 -4.00 15.69
CA PHE A 68 -3.47 -4.23 15.59
C PHE A 68 -4.07 -3.50 14.38
N LEU A 69 -3.67 -2.26 14.13
CA LEU A 69 -4.14 -1.47 12.99
C LEU A 69 -3.66 -2.07 11.66
N TRP A 70 -2.39 -2.51 11.60
CA TRP A 70 -1.88 -3.24 10.44
C TRP A 70 -2.69 -4.51 10.18
N LEU A 71 -2.93 -5.31 11.23
CA LEU A 71 -3.72 -6.54 11.12
C LEU A 71 -5.15 -6.24 10.68
N ALA A 72 -5.77 -5.17 11.19
CA ALA A 72 -7.08 -4.73 10.77
C ALA A 72 -7.10 -4.38 9.27
N PHE A 73 -6.10 -3.64 8.76
CA PHE A 73 -6.04 -3.34 7.33
C PHE A 73 -5.86 -4.59 6.46
N VAL A 74 -5.05 -5.56 6.91
CA VAL A 74 -4.90 -6.84 6.20
C VAL A 74 -6.22 -7.62 6.22
N PHE A 75 -6.80 -7.80 7.40
CA PHE A 75 -7.98 -8.64 7.59
C PHE A 75 -9.23 -8.05 6.93
N LEU A 76 -9.52 -6.76 7.15
CA LEU A 76 -10.63 -6.07 6.48
C LEU A 76 -10.40 -5.98 4.97
N GLY A 77 -9.14 -5.87 4.55
CA GLY A 77 -8.83 -5.74 3.14
C GLY A 77 -9.05 -7.03 2.36
N ASP A 78 -8.53 -8.15 2.88
CA ASP A 78 -8.65 -9.45 2.20
C ASP A 78 -9.98 -10.13 2.53
N LEU A 79 -10.23 -10.42 3.81
CA LEU A 79 -11.40 -11.18 4.25
C LEU A 79 -12.66 -10.31 4.35
N GLY A 80 -12.52 -9.04 4.73
CA GLY A 80 -13.65 -8.11 4.76
C GLY A 80 -14.24 -7.90 3.38
N LEU A 81 -13.42 -7.69 2.35
CA LEU A 81 -13.90 -7.55 0.98
C LEU A 81 -14.45 -8.85 0.39
N MET A 82 -13.79 -9.99 0.61
CA MET A 82 -14.34 -11.28 0.18
C MET A 82 -15.69 -11.54 0.88
N GLY A 83 -15.78 -11.25 2.17
CA GLY A 83 -16.99 -11.41 2.97
C GLY A 83 -18.14 -10.53 2.48
N THR A 84 -17.90 -9.25 2.19
CA THR A 84 -18.94 -8.34 1.67
C THR A 84 -19.30 -8.67 0.23
N ALA A 85 -18.34 -9.06 -0.62
CA ALA A 85 -18.60 -9.50 -1.99
C ALA A 85 -19.54 -10.72 -2.02
N ILE A 86 -19.32 -11.70 -1.13
CA ILE A 86 -20.14 -12.92 -1.08
C ILE A 86 -21.50 -12.67 -0.40
N THR A 87 -21.50 -11.97 0.74
CA THR A 87 -22.69 -11.82 1.58
C THR A 87 -23.64 -10.75 1.05
N MET A 88 -23.10 -9.59 0.66
CA MET A 88 -23.88 -8.43 0.23
C MET A 88 -24.04 -8.35 -1.30
N ARG A 89 -23.33 -9.20 -2.07
CA ARG A 89 -23.32 -9.18 -3.55
C ARG A 89 -23.11 -7.77 -4.10
N LEU A 90 -22.22 -7.00 -3.45
CA LEU A 90 -21.98 -5.62 -3.83
C LEU A 90 -21.53 -5.54 -5.29
N PRO A 91 -21.98 -4.51 -6.02
CA PRO A 91 -21.52 -4.29 -7.36
C PRO A 91 -20.01 -3.98 -7.37
N VAL A 92 -19.39 -4.32 -8.47
CA VAL A 92 -17.93 -4.35 -8.64
C VAL A 92 -17.29 -2.98 -8.43
N ASP A 93 -17.99 -1.91 -8.77
CA ASP A 93 -17.62 -0.51 -8.57
C ASP A 93 -17.45 -0.16 -7.08
N GLN A 94 -18.38 -0.61 -6.23
CA GLN A 94 -18.32 -0.35 -4.79
C GLN A 94 -17.22 -1.15 -4.12
N LEU A 95 -17.00 -2.40 -4.56
CA LEU A 95 -15.87 -3.21 -4.09
C LEU A 95 -14.54 -2.55 -4.45
N LEU A 96 -14.39 -2.04 -5.68
CA LEU A 96 -13.21 -1.30 -6.10
C LEU A 96 -13.02 -0.01 -5.26
N GLY A 97 -14.09 0.74 -5.00
CA GLY A 97 -14.04 1.92 -4.14
C GLY A 97 -13.58 1.60 -2.71
N LEU A 98 -14.10 0.52 -2.12
CA LEU A 98 -13.67 0.05 -0.81
C LEU A 98 -12.22 -0.45 -0.80
N SER A 99 -11.78 -1.11 -1.87
CA SER A 99 -10.39 -1.51 -2.06
C SER A 99 -9.44 -0.32 -2.10
N LEU A 100 -9.81 0.73 -2.82
CA LEU A 100 -8.99 1.94 -2.98
C LEU A 100 -8.76 2.65 -1.64
N LEU A 101 -9.73 2.62 -0.73
CA LEU A 101 -9.58 3.23 0.60
C LEU A 101 -8.44 2.60 1.42
N ASN A 102 -8.06 1.35 1.14
CA ASN A 102 -7.03 0.65 1.87
C ASN A 102 -5.67 0.70 1.12
N PRO A 103 -4.63 1.34 1.69
CA PRO A 103 -3.35 1.50 1.01
C PRO A 103 -2.64 0.16 0.73
N LEU A 104 -2.88 -0.88 1.53
CA LEU A 104 -2.34 -2.22 1.27
C LEU A 104 -2.95 -2.86 0.03
N GLN A 105 -4.24 -2.59 -0.23
CA GLN A 105 -4.89 -3.09 -1.44
C GLN A 105 -4.49 -2.32 -2.69
N VAL A 106 -4.38 -1.00 -2.57
CA VAL A 106 -3.84 -0.15 -3.65
C VAL A 106 -2.47 -0.66 -4.09
N PHE A 107 -1.58 -0.95 -3.13
CA PHE A 107 -0.27 -1.55 -3.42
C PHE A 107 -0.40 -2.90 -4.13
N LYS A 108 -1.23 -3.83 -3.63
CA LYS A 108 -1.44 -5.14 -4.25
C LYS A 108 -1.91 -5.02 -5.71
N MET A 109 -2.90 -4.16 -5.95
CA MET A 109 -3.45 -3.94 -7.30
C MET A 109 -2.41 -3.31 -8.24
N ALA A 110 -1.65 -2.32 -7.76
CA ALA A 110 -0.62 -1.65 -8.55
C ALA A 110 0.56 -2.57 -8.86
N SER A 111 0.93 -3.47 -7.95
CA SER A 111 1.99 -4.47 -8.16
C SER A 111 1.60 -5.50 -9.22
N ILE A 112 0.33 -5.95 -9.21
CA ILE A 112 -0.19 -6.89 -10.21
C ILE A 112 -0.19 -6.23 -11.61
N LEU A 113 -0.62 -4.97 -11.70
CA LEU A 113 -0.64 -4.21 -12.95
C LEU A 113 0.76 -4.07 -13.58
N ASP A 114 1.80 -3.84 -12.76
CA ASP A 114 3.16 -3.62 -13.26
C ASP A 114 3.84 -4.90 -13.77
N ILE A 115 3.47 -6.08 -13.24
CA ILE A 115 4.08 -7.36 -13.63
C ILE A 115 3.58 -7.87 -15.00
N ASN A 116 2.78 -7.09 -15.74
CA ASN A 116 2.07 -7.50 -16.97
C ASN A 116 1.13 -8.70 -16.77
N ALA A 117 0.70 -8.95 -15.52
CA ALA A 117 -0.51 -9.71 -15.28
C ALA A 117 -1.66 -8.77 -15.67
N THR A 118 -2.28 -9.01 -16.83
CA THR A 118 -3.51 -8.29 -17.22
C THR A 118 -4.47 -8.31 -16.02
N LEU A 119 -5.12 -7.18 -15.73
CA LEU A 119 -6.12 -7.07 -14.64
C LEU A 119 -7.25 -8.11 -14.76
N ASP A 120 -7.36 -8.82 -15.89
CA ASP A 120 -8.11 -10.05 -16.08
C ASP A 120 -7.89 -11.08 -14.95
N LEU A 121 -6.68 -11.16 -14.39
CA LEU A 121 -6.35 -12.02 -13.23
C LEU A 121 -6.99 -11.56 -11.91
N LEU A 122 -7.47 -10.32 -11.85
CA LEU A 122 -8.21 -9.76 -10.71
C LEU A 122 -9.73 -10.04 -10.81
N GLY A 123 -10.16 -10.74 -11.87
CA GLY A 123 -11.57 -11.03 -12.14
C GLY A 123 -12.36 -9.80 -12.65
N PRO A 124 -13.70 -9.80 -12.54
CA PRO A 124 -14.56 -8.73 -13.07
C PRO A 124 -14.21 -7.32 -12.59
N ALA A 125 -13.61 -7.18 -11.40
CA ALA A 125 -13.15 -5.91 -10.83
C ALA A 125 -11.95 -5.32 -11.54
N GLY A 126 -11.03 -6.15 -12.00
CA GLY A 126 -9.90 -5.69 -12.79
C GLY A 126 -10.33 -5.23 -14.18
N ILE A 127 -11.20 -6.01 -14.83
CA ILE A 127 -11.79 -5.65 -16.14
C ILE A 127 -12.51 -4.31 -16.04
N TYR A 128 -13.36 -4.12 -15.02
CA TYR A 128 -14.11 -2.88 -14.83
C TYR A 128 -13.19 -1.68 -14.59
N ALA A 129 -12.17 -1.83 -13.73
CA ALA A 129 -11.20 -0.76 -13.50
C ALA A 129 -10.45 -0.38 -14.79
N MET A 130 -9.99 -1.37 -15.56
CA MET A 130 -9.24 -1.12 -16.80
C MET A 130 -10.12 -0.49 -17.89
N GLN A 131 -11.40 -0.87 -17.97
CA GLN A 131 -12.37 -0.31 -18.91
C GLN A 131 -12.79 1.12 -18.55
N GLU A 132 -13.03 1.39 -17.27
CA GLU A 132 -13.56 2.69 -16.80
C GLU A 132 -12.45 3.74 -16.62
N TYR A 133 -11.28 3.33 -16.12
CA TYR A 133 -10.22 4.25 -15.72
C TYR A 133 -8.94 4.16 -16.56
N GLY A 134 -8.69 3.08 -17.30
CA GLY A 134 -7.57 2.94 -18.25
C GLY A 134 -6.24 3.55 -17.76
N ASP A 135 -5.73 4.54 -18.50
CA ASP A 135 -4.47 5.26 -18.19
C ASP A 135 -4.51 6.15 -16.92
N ARG A 136 -5.69 6.50 -16.40
CA ARG A 136 -5.84 7.32 -15.18
C ARG A 136 -5.69 6.53 -13.88
N LEU A 137 -5.70 5.21 -13.92
CA LEU A 137 -5.51 4.35 -12.73
C LEU A 137 -4.15 4.54 -12.07
N ARG A 138 -3.08 4.57 -12.88
CA ARG A 138 -1.71 4.72 -12.38
C ARG A 138 -1.51 6.03 -11.59
N PRO A 139 -1.87 7.22 -12.12
CA PRO A 139 -1.77 8.44 -11.34
C PRO A 139 -2.75 8.46 -10.14
N ALA A 140 -3.93 7.83 -10.23
CA ALA A 140 -4.86 7.75 -9.11
C ALA A 140 -4.29 6.93 -7.93
N PHE A 141 -3.70 5.76 -8.20
CA PHE A 141 -3.04 4.95 -7.17
C PHE A 141 -1.86 5.69 -6.53
N LEU A 142 -1.05 6.38 -7.33
CA LEU A 142 0.06 7.21 -6.83
C LEU A 142 -0.45 8.37 -5.97
N ALA A 143 -1.45 9.12 -6.45
CA ALA A 143 -2.04 10.23 -5.71
C ALA A 143 -2.64 9.78 -4.38
N LEU A 144 -3.34 8.63 -4.38
CA LEU A 144 -3.95 8.07 -3.19
C LEU A 144 -2.90 7.58 -2.18
N THR A 145 -1.83 6.96 -2.67
CA THR A 145 -0.70 6.55 -1.83
C THR A 145 -0.01 7.77 -1.22
N LEU A 146 0.22 8.82 -2.01
CA LEU A 146 0.79 10.08 -1.52
C LEU A 146 -0.13 10.78 -0.52
N ALA A 147 -1.45 10.78 -0.74
CA ALA A 147 -2.42 11.31 0.20
C ALA A 147 -2.38 10.55 1.54
N TRP A 148 -2.27 9.23 1.49
CA TRP A 148 -2.12 8.38 2.67
C TRP A 148 -0.76 8.52 3.37
N ILE A 149 0.27 9.05 2.72
CA ILE A 149 1.52 9.45 3.37
C ILE A 149 1.35 10.82 4.03
N ALA A 150 0.83 11.79 3.29
CA ALA A 150 0.73 13.17 3.73
C ALA A 150 -0.27 13.37 4.88
N LEU A 151 -1.45 12.73 4.82
CA LEU A 151 -2.51 12.90 5.82
C LEU A 151 -2.07 12.49 7.24
N PRO A 152 -1.54 11.27 7.48
CA PRO A 152 -1.09 10.86 8.81
C PRO A 152 0.14 11.64 9.26
N ALA A 153 1.05 11.96 8.35
CA ALA A 153 2.26 12.72 8.65
C ALA A 153 1.93 14.15 9.11
N LEU A 154 1.04 14.84 8.40
CA LEU A 154 0.56 16.17 8.78
C LEU A 154 -0.20 16.13 10.10
N ALA A 155 -1.08 15.15 10.30
CA ALA A 155 -1.80 14.99 11.56
C ALA A 155 -0.85 14.76 12.75
N ALA A 156 0.20 13.96 12.55
CA ALA A 156 1.25 13.76 13.56
C ALA A 156 1.99 15.07 13.84
N TYR A 157 2.41 15.79 12.81
CA TYR A 157 3.12 17.06 12.91
C TYR A 157 2.32 18.13 13.67
N VAL A 158 1.06 18.32 13.31
CA VAL A 158 0.14 19.25 13.99
C VAL A 158 -0.02 18.86 15.46
N ARG A 159 -0.11 17.56 15.76
CA ARG A 159 -0.25 17.10 17.15
C ARG A 159 0.99 17.36 17.99
N PHE A 160 2.19 17.21 17.41
CA PHE A 160 3.45 17.56 18.07
C PHE A 160 3.55 19.08 18.32
N HIS A 161 3.18 19.91 17.34
CA HIS A 161 3.13 21.37 17.50
C HIS A 161 2.17 21.80 18.62
N LEU A 162 0.99 21.19 18.69
CA LEU A 162 0.00 21.49 19.75
C LEU A 162 0.42 21.03 21.15
N ARG A 163 1.44 20.14 21.27
CA ARG A 163 2.00 19.74 22.57
C ARG A 163 3.15 20.62 23.04
N GLY A 164 3.66 21.52 22.19
CA GLY A 164 4.72 22.47 22.55
C GLY A 164 6.13 21.86 22.65
N ASP A 165 6.37 20.68 22.07
CA ASP A 165 7.66 19.95 22.13
C ASP A 165 8.62 20.29 20.96
N LEU A 166 8.53 21.49 20.38
CA LEU A 166 9.43 21.97 19.32
C LEU A 166 10.01 23.34 19.64
#